data_AF-A0A069QG08-F1
#
_entry.id   AF-A0A069QG08-F1
#
_cell.length_a   1.000
_cell.length_b   1.000
_cell.length_c   1.000
_cell.angle_alpha   90.00
_cell.angle_beta   90.00
_cell.angle_gamma   90.00
#
_symmetry.space_group_name_H-M   'P 1'
#
loop_
_entity.id
_entity.type
_entity.pdbx_description
1 polymer ?
#
loop_
_entity_poly.entity_id
_entity_poly.type
_entity_poly.pdbx_seq_one_letter_code
_entity_poly.pdbx_strand_id
1 'polypeptide(L)'
;MGKTLCYSVRLESLTTISEKAYRARSFDGREDIIPKSCVFGQDFDVEKSEAFWISAWILPKKKIQYSDKKQRWFGEDGKMLPTYKVEHHKPKEIKPLENNTITDLAK
;
A
#
# COMPACT_ATOMS: atom_id res chain seq x y z
N MET A 1 4.01 -18.14 -6.39
CA MET A 1 4.29 -17.11 -5.38
C MET A 1 4.38 -15.74 -6.06
N GLY A 2 3.29 -15.34 -6.70
CA GLY A 2 3.11 -14.03 -7.30
C GLY A 2 2.59 -13.04 -6.26
N LYS A 3 3.10 -11.82 -6.29
CA LYS A 3 2.53 -10.69 -5.57
C LYS A 3 2.12 -9.64 -6.58
N THR A 4 0.96 -9.02 -6.36
CA THR A 4 0.44 -7.97 -7.24
C THR A 4 0.64 -6.63 -6.58
N LEU A 5 1.29 -5.70 -7.28
CA LEU A 5 1.36 -4.31 -6.86
C LEU A 5 0.02 -3.64 -7.19
N CYS A 6 -0.58 -2.99 -6.22
CA CYS A 6 -1.80 -2.21 -6.40
C CYS A 6 -1.57 -0.76 -5.95
N TYR A 7 -2.23 0.16 -6.65
CA TYR A 7 -2.33 1.56 -6.27
C TYR A 7 -3.72 1.85 -5.71
N SER A 8 -3.78 2.77 -4.75
CA SER A 8 -5.04 3.34 -4.28
C SER A 8 -5.50 4.39 -5.28
N VAL A 9 -6.55 4.07 -6.04
CA VAL A 9 -7.11 4.93 -7.07
C VAL A 9 -8.39 5.55 -6.56
N ARG A 10 -8.40 6.87 -6.45
CA ARG A 10 -9.61 7.64 -6.12
C ARG A 10 -10.49 7.76 -7.35
N LEU A 11 -11.74 7.35 -7.22
CA LEU A 11 -12.72 7.39 -8.28
C LEU A 11 -13.93 8.19 -7.82
N GLU A 12 -14.58 8.87 -8.75
CA GLU A 12 -15.89 9.47 -8.52
C GLU A 12 -16.95 8.38 -8.37
N SER A 13 -16.83 7.30 -9.15
CA SER A 13 -17.66 6.11 -8.99
C SER A 13 -17.01 4.87 -9.61
N LEU A 14 -17.35 3.71 -9.07
CA LEU A 14 -17.01 2.39 -9.62
C LEU A 14 -18.27 1.54 -9.70
N THR A 15 -18.81 1.35 -10.90
CA THR A 15 -20.11 0.68 -11.11
C THR A 15 -19.94 -0.63 -11.83
N THR A 16 -20.69 -1.66 -11.42
CA THR A 16 -20.67 -2.95 -12.12
C THR A 16 -21.41 -2.82 -13.45
N ILE A 17 -20.73 -3.15 -14.55
CA ILE A 17 -21.35 -3.15 -15.90
C ILE A 17 -21.51 -4.56 -16.47
N SER A 18 -20.76 -5.53 -15.96
CA SER A 18 -20.92 -6.95 -16.29
C SER A 18 -20.40 -7.82 -15.15
N GLU A 19 -20.56 -9.14 -15.25
CA GLU A 19 -19.99 -10.09 -14.30
C GLU A 19 -18.47 -9.90 -14.14
N LYS A 20 -17.77 -9.52 -15.22
CA LYS A 20 -16.30 -9.50 -15.29
C LYS A 20 -15.70 -8.09 -15.30
N ALA A 21 -16.50 -7.03 -15.32
CA ALA A 21 -15.98 -5.67 -15.44
C ALA A 21 -16.75 -4.61 -14.64
N TYR A 22 -16.00 -3.60 -14.21
CA TYR A 22 -16.50 -2.34 -13.68
C TYR A 22 -16.30 -1.21 -14.68
N ARG A 23 -17.19 -0.21 -14.66
CA ARG A 23 -16.96 1.12 -15.23
C ARG A 23 -16.43 2.01 -14.13
N ALA A 24 -15.22 2.50 -14.30
CA ALA A 24 -14.55 3.43 -13.41
C ALA A 24 -14.65 4.84 -13.97
N ARG A 25 -15.06 5.79 -13.14
CA ARG A 25 -15.14 7.20 -13.49
C ARG A 25 -14.21 8.01 -12.58
N SER A 26 -13.34 8.80 -13.19
CA SER A 26 -12.42 9.72 -12.52
C SER A 26 -13.08 11.07 -12.28
N PHE A 27 -12.57 11.82 -11.29
CA PHE A 27 -13.07 13.17 -10.94
C PHE A 27 -12.86 14.22 -12.05
N ASP A 28 -12.02 13.94 -13.04
CA ASP A 28 -11.85 14.77 -14.25
C ASP A 28 -12.89 14.47 -15.33
N GLY A 29 -13.88 13.59 -15.04
CA GLY A 29 -14.94 13.19 -15.96
C GLY A 29 -14.54 12.10 -16.97
N ARG A 30 -13.30 11.61 -16.92
CA ARG A 30 -12.88 10.49 -17.78
C ARG A 30 -13.39 9.16 -17.24
N GLU A 31 -13.63 8.24 -18.15
CA GLU A 31 -14.15 6.92 -17.82
C GLU A 31 -13.44 5.82 -18.60
N ASP A 32 -13.28 4.65 -17.96
CA ASP A 32 -12.77 3.45 -18.61
C ASP A 32 -13.28 2.19 -17.91
N ILE A 33 -13.09 1.05 -18.56
CA ILE A 33 -13.52 -0.27 -18.09
C ILE A 33 -12.35 -0.95 -17.37
N ILE A 34 -12.58 -1.43 -16.15
CA ILE A 34 -11.59 -2.17 -15.36
C ILE A 34 -12.10 -3.60 -15.14
N PRO A 35 -11.30 -4.65 -15.45
CA PRO A 35 -11.65 -6.02 -15.10
C PRO A 35 -11.78 -6.20 -13.59
N LYS A 36 -12.80 -6.95 -13.12
CA LYS A 36 -12.98 -7.17 -11.67
C LYS A 36 -11.78 -7.87 -11.03
N SER A 37 -11.10 -8.75 -11.78
CA SER A 37 -9.88 -9.42 -11.32
C SER A 37 -8.71 -8.46 -11.04
N CYS A 38 -8.79 -7.22 -11.50
CA CYS A 38 -7.78 -6.19 -11.24
C CYS A 38 -8.13 -5.29 -10.05
N VAL A 39 -9.29 -5.49 -9.41
CA VAL A 39 -9.78 -4.69 -8.28
C VAL A 39 -9.77 -5.55 -7.01
N PHE A 40 -9.00 -5.12 -6.00
CA PHE A 40 -8.70 -5.88 -4.79
C PHE A 40 -9.51 -5.40 -3.57
N GLY A 41 -10.54 -4.60 -3.82
CA GLY A 41 -11.42 -4.04 -2.80
C GLY A 41 -11.21 -2.54 -2.57
N GLN A 42 -11.92 -2.02 -1.57
CA GLN A 42 -11.92 -0.61 -1.21
C GLN A 42 -10.72 -0.26 -0.32
N ASP A 43 -10.20 0.96 -0.49
CA ASP A 43 -9.18 1.54 0.39
C ASP A 43 -9.85 2.37 1.49
N PHE A 44 -10.12 1.74 2.62
CA PHE A 44 -10.80 2.36 3.78
C PHE A 44 -9.97 3.40 4.52
N ASP A 45 -8.67 3.50 4.26
CA ASP A 45 -7.84 4.56 4.83
C ASP A 45 -8.12 5.94 4.19
N VAL A 46 -8.86 5.99 3.06
CA VAL A 46 -9.21 7.25 2.37
C VAL A 46 -10.64 7.63 2.77
N GLU A 47 -10.76 8.65 3.61
CA GLU A 47 -12.06 9.05 4.17
C GLU A 47 -12.84 10.04 3.27
N LYS A 48 -12.15 10.88 2.50
CA LYS A 48 -12.77 12.00 1.78
C LYS A 48 -13.42 11.62 0.44
N SER A 49 -13.14 10.43 -0.06
CA SER A 49 -13.57 9.98 -1.39
C SER A 49 -13.52 8.47 -1.46
N GLU A 50 -14.31 7.88 -2.35
CA GLU A 50 -14.16 6.47 -2.65
C GLU A 50 -12.80 6.20 -3.33
N ALA A 51 -12.09 5.22 -2.79
CA ALA A 51 -10.81 4.78 -3.30
C ALA A 51 -10.77 3.27 -3.35
N PHE A 52 -10.13 2.73 -4.39
CA PHE A 52 -10.08 1.29 -4.64
C PHE A 52 -8.65 0.85 -4.91
N TRP A 53 -8.32 -0.35 -4.45
CA TRP A 53 -7.05 -0.99 -4.74
C TRP A 53 -7.09 -1.61 -6.13
N ILE A 54 -6.38 -1.01 -7.07
CA ILE A 54 -6.37 -1.45 -8.48
C ILE A 54 -4.94 -1.85 -8.86
N SER A 55 -4.83 -2.98 -9.57
CA SER A 55 -3.54 -3.48 -10.07
C SER A 55 -2.76 -2.40 -10.83
N ALA A 56 -1.51 -2.17 -10.44
CA ALA A 56 -0.67 -1.12 -11.03
C ALA A 56 -0.45 -1.32 -12.54
N TRP A 57 -0.34 -2.57 -13.00
CA TRP A 57 -0.01 -2.89 -14.40
C TRP A 57 -1.13 -2.58 -15.41
N ILE A 58 -2.40 -2.50 -14.97
CA ILE A 58 -3.52 -2.20 -15.89
C ILE A 58 -3.71 -0.69 -16.06
N LEU A 59 -3.34 0.11 -15.05
CA LEU A 59 -3.61 1.55 -15.01
C LEU A 59 -3.00 2.36 -16.17
N PRO A 60 -1.75 2.13 -16.61
CA PRO A 60 -1.18 2.82 -17.78
C PRO A 60 -1.94 2.56 -19.09
N LYS A 61 -2.74 1.50 -19.15
CA LYS A 61 -3.53 1.12 -20.32
C LYS A 61 -4.94 1.71 -20.29
N LYS A 62 -5.26 2.52 -19.28
CA LYS A 62 -6.58 3.07 -19.01
C LYS A 62 -6.57 4.58 -19.07
N LYS A 63 -7.68 5.16 -19.52
CA LYS A 63 -7.89 6.60 -19.64
C LYS A 63 -8.45 7.22 -18.36
N ILE A 64 -8.01 6.76 -17.20
CA ILE A 64 -8.43 7.30 -15.89
C ILE A 64 -7.28 8.00 -15.19
N GLN A 65 -7.58 9.01 -14.39
CA GLN A 65 -6.59 9.68 -13.56
C GLN A 65 -6.28 8.84 -12.31
N TYR A 66 -5.00 8.63 -12.02
CA TYR A 66 -4.56 7.93 -10.81
C TYR A 66 -3.23 8.49 -10.29
N SER A 67 -2.86 8.14 -9.06
CA SER A 67 -1.55 8.44 -8.46
C SER A 67 -0.88 7.14 -8.03
N ASP A 68 0.43 7.06 -8.19
CA ASP A 68 1.30 5.96 -7.79
C ASP A 68 1.83 6.08 -6.35
N LYS A 69 1.50 7.18 -5.64
CA LYS A 69 2.04 7.50 -4.31
C LYS A 69 1.64 6.47 -3.25
N LYS A 70 0.37 6.06 -3.24
CA LYS A 70 -0.15 5.13 -2.24
C LYS A 70 -0.24 3.73 -2.84
N GLN A 71 0.69 2.88 -2.42
CA GLN A 71 0.87 1.55 -2.97
C GLN A 71 0.87 0.47 -1.87
N ARG A 72 0.37 -0.71 -2.22
CA ARG A 72 0.38 -1.91 -1.37
C ARG A 72 0.61 -3.15 -2.23
N TRP A 73 1.19 -4.18 -1.63
CA TRP A 73 1.33 -5.50 -2.24
C TRP A 73 0.19 -6.41 -1.79
N PHE A 74 -0.36 -7.16 -2.73
CA PHE A 74 -1.40 -8.17 -2.49
C PHE A 74 -0.87 -9.56 -2.83
N GLY A 75 -1.25 -10.55 -2.03
CA GLY A 75 -0.96 -11.97 -2.27
C GLY A 75 -1.85 -12.57 -3.37
N GLU A 76 -1.59 -13.84 -3.71
CA GLU A 76 -2.41 -14.61 -4.66
C GLU A 76 -3.84 -14.83 -4.15
N ASP A 77 -4.04 -14.84 -2.84
CA ASP A 77 -5.34 -14.94 -2.18
C ASP A 77 -6.14 -13.63 -2.22
N GLY A 78 -5.61 -12.59 -2.86
CA GLY A 78 -6.22 -11.27 -2.93
C GLY A 78 -6.13 -10.49 -1.63
N LYS A 79 -5.39 -10.97 -0.62
CA LYS A 79 -5.24 -10.26 0.65
C LYS A 79 -4.06 -9.31 0.63
N MET A 80 -4.22 -8.19 1.34
CA MET A 80 -3.15 -7.22 1.52
C MET A 80 -2.01 -7.82 2.36
N LEU A 81 -0.78 -7.69 1.88
CA LEU A 81 0.40 -8.15 2.61
C LEU A 81 0.78 -7.12 3.70
N PRO A 82 1.26 -7.58 4.87
CA PRO A 82 1.69 -6.69 5.94
C PRO A 82 2.87 -5.85 5.48
N THR A 83 2.84 -4.56 5.83
CA THR A 83 3.96 -3.66 5.59
C THR A 83 4.70 -3.47 6.90
N TYR A 84 5.88 -4.06 7.01
CA TYR A 84 6.74 -3.93 8.19
C TYR A 84 8.02 -3.19 7.81
N LYS A 85 8.52 -2.36 8.73
CA LYS A 85 9.86 -1.76 8.63
C LYS A 85 10.82 -2.64 9.42
N VAL A 86 11.85 -3.16 8.76
CA VAL A 86 12.93 -3.89 9.44
C VAL A 86 14.03 -2.89 9.75
N GLU A 87 14.18 -2.53 11.02
CA GLU A 87 15.27 -1.71 11.48
C GLU A 87 16.34 -2.61 12.11
N HIS A 88 17.57 -2.55 11.59
CA HIS A 88 18.70 -3.25 12.20
C HIS A 88 19.41 -2.31 13.16
N HIS A 89 19.31 -2.60 14.46
CA HIS A 89 20.07 -1.88 15.47
C HIS A 89 21.47 -2.48 15.60
N LYS A 90 22.52 -1.71 15.26
CA LYS A 90 23.89 -2.09 15.58
C LYS A 90 24.17 -1.74 17.05
N PRO A 91 24.50 -2.71 17.92
CA PRO A 91 24.86 -2.41 19.30
C PRO A 91 26.10 -1.51 19.33
N LYS A 92 26.12 -0.59 20.30
CA LYS A 92 27.32 0.21 20.56
C LYS A 92 28.36 -0.69 21.21
N GLU A 93 29.55 -0.73 20.65
CA GLU A 93 30.69 -1.42 21.26
C GLU A 93 31.11 -0.65 22.52
N ILE A 94 31.01 -1.29 23.68
CA ILE A 94 31.47 -0.74 24.96
C ILE A 94 32.87 -1.31 25.19
N LYS A 95 33.88 -0.43 25.22
CA LYS A 95 35.23 -0.83 25.61
C LYS A 95 35.28 -1.15 27.11
N PRO A 96 36.10 -2.13 27.53
CA PRO A 96 36.30 -2.38 28.96
C PRO A 96 36.83 -1.11 29.62
N LEU A 97 36.24 -0.75 30.76
CA LEU A 97 36.72 0.33 31.62
C LEU A 97 37.94 -0.20 32.39
N GLU A 98 39.03 0.56 32.42
CA GLU A 98 40.25 0.18 33.17
C GLU A 98 40.00 0.15 34.68
N ASN A 99 38.98 0.88 35.17
CA ASN A 99 38.60 0.90 36.56
C ASN A 99 37.07 1.04 36.71
N ASN A 100 36.45 0.14 37.46
CA ASN A 100 35.02 0.12 37.78
C ASN A 100 34.73 0.63 39.20
N THR A 101 35.56 1.52 39.75
CA THR A 101 35.30 2.11 41.07
C THR A 101 34.05 3.00 40.99
N ILE A 102 32.97 2.56 41.65
CA ILE A 102 31.73 3.32 41.78
C ILE A 102 31.87 4.20 43.03
N THR A 103 31.95 5.52 42.83
CA THR A 103 32.11 6.51 43.90
C THR A 103 31.02 6.43 44.96
N ASP A 104 29.82 5.99 44.57
CA ASP A 104 28.66 5.87 45.47
C ASP A 104 28.74 4.68 46.44
N LEU A 105 29.63 3.71 46.17
CA LEU A 105 29.88 2.54 47.02
C LEU A 105 31.06 2.75 47.99
N ALA A 106 31.78 3.88 47.89
CA ALA A 106 32.94 4.19 48.72
C ALA A 106 32.58 4.90 50.04
N LYS A 107 31.46 4.51 50.67
CA LYS A 107 31.04 5.01 52.00
C LYS A 107 31.49 4.10 53.12
#